data_AF-A0A816TSF1-F1
#
_entry.id   AF-A0A816TSF1-F1
#
_cell.length_a   1.000
_cell.length_b   1.000
_cell.length_c   1.000
_cell.angle_alpha   90.00
_cell.angle_beta   90.00
_cell.angle_gamma   90.00
#
_symmetry.space_group_name_H-M   'P 1'
#
loop_
_entity.id
_entity.type
_entity.pdbx_description
1 polymer ?
#
loop_
_entity_poly.entity_id
_entity_poly.type
_entity_poly.pdbx_seq_one_letter_code
_entity_poly.pdbx_strand_id
1 'polypeptide(L)'
;MSQIEQLSSAKGKPMILHEGYIYTVERTTMTKSIFRCKNRDCKARCHTNSSMDAFVSQPTPHCHAPQPDRVPAIQLKNEIKARAATTDESTSTIIHSVLRTYPLSAAGQLPKNESLMLMIRRQRTTETVDADGRLPEKLRKTYRDEDFILHEDKKLIIFTTKTNLSILKQNKHWFADGTFKVCPDDYYQLFTLHAMMTNAIIPLVYGLLIGKSAEDYNLFFEKVLEQDNFQPESIMTDFETGTIKSVTDKLPNILHKGCLFHFSQAVWRQI
;
A
#
# COMPACT_ATOMS: atom_id res chain seq x y z
N MET A 1 20.11 12.85 37.75
CA MET A 1 20.10 13.79 36.61
C MET A 1 18.85 13.49 35.81
N SER A 2 17.99 14.48 35.60
CA SER A 2 16.72 14.29 34.88
C SER A 2 17.00 13.97 33.40
N GLN A 3 16.64 12.78 32.96
CA GLN A 3 16.93 12.30 31.61
C GLN A 3 16.01 13.00 30.58
N ILE A 4 16.62 13.50 29.50
CA ILE A 4 15.91 13.99 28.32
C ILE A 4 15.72 12.80 27.38
N GLU A 5 14.47 12.47 27.06
CA GLU A 5 14.17 11.46 26.04
C GLU A 5 13.84 12.15 24.72
N GLN A 6 14.55 11.77 23.65
CA GLN A 6 14.33 12.30 22.32
C GLN A 6 13.25 11.49 21.59
N LEU A 7 12.28 12.20 21.03
CA LEU A 7 11.19 11.65 20.24
C LEU A 7 11.14 12.35 18.88
N SER A 8 10.41 11.76 17.95
CA SER A 8 10.12 12.38 16.66
C SER A 8 8.63 12.66 16.51
N SER A 9 8.31 13.78 15.87
CA SER A 9 6.95 14.14 15.52
C SER A 9 6.43 13.31 14.35
N ALA A 10 5.12 13.41 14.08
CA ALA A 10 4.52 12.79 12.89
C ALA A 10 5.11 13.28 11.55
N LYS A 11 5.86 14.39 11.54
CA LYS A 11 6.54 14.91 10.35
C LYS A 11 8.08 14.78 10.44
N GLY A 12 8.59 13.90 11.31
CA GLY A 12 10.04 13.69 11.48
C GLY A 12 10.79 14.81 12.22
N LYS A 13 10.10 15.89 12.63
CA LYS A 13 10.73 16.95 13.43
C LYS A 13 11.09 16.45 14.84
N PRO A 14 12.24 16.85 15.41
CA PRO A 14 12.63 16.49 16.76
C PRO A 14 11.61 16.96 17.81
N MET A 15 11.48 16.16 18.85
CA MET A 15 10.66 16.40 20.03
C MET A 15 11.43 15.92 21.25
N ILE A 16 11.11 16.49 22.40
CA ILE A 16 11.72 16.12 23.68
C ILE A 16 10.62 15.78 24.67
N LEU A 17 10.83 14.72 25.43
CA LEU A 17 10.07 14.38 26.62
C LEU A 17 10.92 14.64 27.86
N HIS A 18 10.33 15.35 28.81
CA HIS A 18 10.93 15.60 30.11
C HIS A 18 9.83 15.72 31.17
N GLU A 19 9.94 14.95 32.25
CA GLU A 19 8.98 14.94 33.37
C GLU A 19 7.51 14.75 32.94
N GLY A 20 7.26 13.95 31.90
CA GLY A 20 5.92 13.71 31.37
C GLY A 20 5.36 14.85 30.51
N TYR A 21 6.16 15.88 30.22
CA TYR A 21 5.83 16.98 29.30
C TYR A 21 6.50 16.79 27.95
N ILE A 22 5.72 17.04 26.90
CA ILE A 22 6.16 16.89 25.52
C ILE A 22 6.44 18.27 24.94
N TYR A 23 7.64 18.44 24.40
CA TYR A 23 8.09 19.67 23.77
C TYR A 23 8.36 19.46 22.27
N THR A 24 8.14 20.50 21.48
CA THR A 24 8.39 20.55 20.04
C THR A 24 9.36 21.68 19.71
N VAL A 25 10.22 21.48 18.72
CA VAL A 25 11.18 22.50 18.29
C VAL A 25 10.47 23.80 17.90
N GLU A 26 10.86 24.90 18.52
CA GLU A 26 10.45 26.26 18.16
C GLU A 26 11.53 26.92 17.29
N ARG A 27 12.81 26.80 17.70
CA ARG A 27 13.95 27.39 16.98
C ARG A 27 15.23 26.61 17.26
N THR A 28 16.08 26.44 16.25
CA THR A 28 17.43 25.88 16.41
C THR A 28 18.46 26.94 16.05
N THR A 29 19.50 27.09 16.88
CA THR A 29 20.71 27.88 16.60
C THR A 29 21.92 26.97 16.56
N MET A 30 23.09 27.50 16.17
CA MET A 30 24.35 26.72 16.13
C MET A 30 24.72 26.09 17.48
N THR A 31 24.34 26.74 18.58
CA THR A 31 24.77 26.38 19.94
C THR A 31 23.68 25.76 20.80
N LYS A 32 22.39 25.96 20.46
CA LYS A 32 21.27 25.49 21.27
C LYS A 32 20.00 25.26 20.45
N SER A 33 19.14 24.39 20.96
CA SER A 33 17.78 24.19 20.45
C SER A 33 16.77 24.66 21.49
N ILE A 34 15.82 25.47 21.03
CA ILE A 34 14.71 26.00 21.83
C ILE A 34 13.48 25.20 21.49
N PHE A 35 12.86 24.62 22.51
CA PHE A 35 11.63 23.89 22.40
C PHE A 35 10.52 24.57 23.19
N ARG A 36 9.30 24.49 22.67
CA ARG A 36 8.07 24.93 23.33
C ARG A 36 7.21 23.74 23.69
N CYS A 37 6.40 23.86 24.75
CA CYS A 37 5.42 22.86 25.10
C CYS A 37 4.48 22.60 23.90
N LYS A 38 4.13 21.33 23.69
CA LYS A 38 3.22 20.89 22.63
C LYS A 38 1.79 21.39 22.84
N ASN A 39 1.38 21.63 24.08
CA ASN A 39 0.09 22.24 24.39
C ASN A 39 0.11 23.71 23.94
N ARG A 40 -0.82 24.11 23.06
CA ARG A 40 -0.85 25.45 22.47
C ARG A 40 -1.14 26.54 23.49
N ASP A 41 -1.90 26.20 24.53
CA ASP A 41 -2.27 27.13 25.61
C ASP A 41 -1.14 27.26 26.65
N CYS A 42 -0.10 26.42 26.54
CA CYS A 42 1.06 26.47 27.41
C CYS A 42 2.20 27.28 26.78
N LYS A 43 2.74 28.22 27.57
CA LYS A 43 3.88 29.06 27.17
C LYS A 43 5.23 28.50 27.61
N ALA A 44 5.25 27.30 28.20
CA ALA A 44 6.48 26.72 28.71
C ALA A 44 7.49 26.42 27.59
N ARG A 45 8.76 26.70 27.85
CA ARG A 45 9.91 26.47 26.98
C ARG A 45 11.03 25.76 27.72
N CYS A 46 11.85 25.02 26.98
CA CYS A 46 13.11 24.49 27.45
C CYS A 46 14.20 24.67 26.38
N HIS A 47 15.44 24.82 26.82
CA HIS A 47 16.58 25.03 25.94
C HIS A 47 17.57 23.89 26.14
N THR A 48 17.95 23.21 25.07
CA THR A 48 18.97 22.17 25.09
C THR A 48 20.19 22.58 24.29
N ASN A 49 21.30 21.88 24.49
CA ASN A 49 22.45 21.94 23.58
C ASN A 49 22.08 21.34 22.20
N SER A 50 23.01 21.47 21.24
CA SER A 50 22.79 20.99 19.87
C SER A 50 22.61 19.47 19.75
N SER A 51 23.15 18.69 20.68
CA SER A 51 22.95 17.23 20.75
C SER A 51 21.64 16.82 21.44
N MET A 52 20.89 17.78 22.01
CA MET A 52 19.61 17.56 22.67
C MET A 52 19.67 16.56 23.83
N ASP A 53 20.81 16.48 24.53
CA ASP A 53 21.03 15.56 25.66
C ASP A 53 21.09 16.26 27.02
N ALA A 54 21.30 17.58 27.04
CA ALA A 54 21.41 18.38 28.25
C ALA A 54 20.68 19.72 28.13
N PHE A 55 20.08 20.17 29.23
CA PHE A 55 19.48 21.49 29.32
C PHE A 55 20.55 22.56 29.50
N VAL A 56 20.47 23.62 28.68
CA VAL A 56 21.31 24.82 28.78
C VAL A 56 20.76 25.78 29.84
N SER A 57 19.47 25.67 30.16
CA SER A 57 18.80 26.44 31.22
C SER A 57 17.64 25.64 31.79
N GLN A 58 17.24 25.94 33.03
CA GLN A 58 16.07 25.30 33.63
C GLN A 58 14.81 25.50 32.76
N PRO A 59 14.03 24.44 32.51
CA PRO A 59 12.73 24.56 31.85
C PRO A 59 11.81 25.50 32.61
N THR A 60 11.05 26.32 31.88
CA THR A 60 10.05 27.19 32.50
C THR A 60 8.84 26.36 32.99
N PRO A 61 8.14 26.80 34.04
CA PRO A 61 7.00 26.06 34.59
C PRO A 61 5.82 25.93 33.59
N HIS A 62 5.08 24.83 33.70
CA HIS A 62 3.87 24.57 32.93
C HIS A 62 2.62 25.07 33.65
N CYS A 63 1.56 25.32 32.89
CA CYS A 63 0.23 25.69 33.39
C CYS A 63 -0.77 24.52 33.35
N HIS A 64 -0.28 23.29 33.17
CA HIS A 64 -1.09 22.08 33.12
C HIS A 64 -0.31 20.90 33.69
N ALA A 65 -1.02 19.83 34.06
CA ALA A 65 -0.43 18.59 34.52
C ALA A 65 0.34 17.85 33.40
N PRO A 66 1.32 17.00 33.74
CA PRO A 66 2.00 16.15 32.78
C PRO A 66 1.04 15.12 32.16
N GLN A 67 1.35 14.65 30.95
CA GLN A 67 0.50 13.72 30.19
C GLN A 67 1.31 12.50 29.72
N PRO A 68 1.78 11.65 30.65
CA PRO A 68 2.65 10.51 30.35
C PRO A 68 2.00 9.52 29.38
N ASP A 69 0.68 9.32 29.46
CA ASP A 69 -0.07 8.37 28.63
C ASP A 69 0.00 8.69 27.12
N ARG A 70 0.35 9.93 26.76
CA ARG A 70 0.53 10.34 25.35
C ARG A 70 1.86 9.87 24.77
N VAL A 71 2.84 9.54 25.61
CA VAL A 71 4.18 9.14 25.18
C VAL A 71 4.15 7.79 24.46
N PRO A 72 3.54 6.73 25.01
CA PRO A 72 3.43 5.45 24.32
C PRO A 72 2.75 5.57 22.95
N ALA A 73 1.73 6.42 22.81
CA ALA A 73 1.05 6.64 21.53
C ALA A 73 1.94 7.31 20.48
N ILE A 74 2.93 8.10 20.88
CA ILE A 74 3.92 8.71 19.97
C ILE A 74 4.97 7.67 19.58
N GLN A 75 5.52 6.95 20.56
CA GLN A 75 6.51 5.89 20.33
C GLN A 75 5.95 4.82 19.39
N LEU A 76 4.72 4.35 19.63
CA LEU A 76 3.97 3.42 18.77
C LEU A 76 3.97 3.89 17.30
N LYS A 77 3.62 5.15 17.06
CA LYS A 77 3.56 5.72 15.70
C LYS A 77 4.95 5.80 15.06
N ASN A 78 5.98 6.10 15.83
CA ASN A 78 7.35 6.19 15.32
C ASN A 78 7.89 4.80 14.95
N GLU A 79 7.64 3.79 15.77
CA GLU A 79 8.02 2.40 15.49
C GLU A 79 7.32 1.85 14.25
N ILE A 80 5.99 2.05 14.15
CA ILE A 80 5.20 1.65 12.97
C ILE A 80 5.77 2.27 11.71
N LYS A 81 6.14 3.56 11.73
CA LYS A 81 6.74 4.24 10.59
C LYS A 81 8.13 3.71 10.25
N ALA A 82 8.98 3.52 11.26
CA ALA A 82 10.32 3.00 11.06
C ALA A 82 10.26 1.63 10.37
N ARG A 83 9.42 0.70 10.88
CA ARG A 83 9.24 -0.63 10.29
C ARG A 83 8.59 -0.58 8.91
N ALA A 84 7.58 0.28 8.72
CA ALA A 84 6.95 0.42 7.42
C ALA A 84 7.90 0.95 6.33
N ALA A 85 8.93 1.71 6.72
CA ALA A 85 9.94 2.24 5.80
C ALA A 85 11.07 1.25 5.48
N THR A 86 11.34 0.27 6.35
CA THR A 86 12.50 -0.63 6.23
C THR A 86 12.13 -2.08 5.89
N THR A 87 10.84 -2.44 5.94
CA THR A 87 10.39 -3.82 5.77
C THR A 87 9.15 -3.93 4.87
N ASP A 88 9.03 -5.10 4.21
CA ASP A 88 7.88 -5.48 3.38
C ASP A 88 6.81 -6.27 4.15
N GLU A 89 6.85 -6.29 5.49
CA GLU A 89 5.89 -7.02 6.33
C GLU A 89 4.44 -6.60 6.06
N SER A 90 3.45 -7.48 6.24
CA SER A 90 2.06 -7.04 6.06
C SER A 90 1.66 -5.92 7.05
N THR A 91 0.74 -5.03 6.65
CA THR A 91 0.20 -3.97 7.53
C THR A 91 -0.31 -4.55 8.85
N SER A 92 -0.98 -5.71 8.80
CA SER A 92 -1.51 -6.41 9.97
C SER A 92 -0.37 -6.88 10.88
N THR A 93 0.69 -7.48 10.31
CA THR A 93 1.88 -7.95 11.05
C THR A 93 2.54 -6.80 11.81
N ILE A 94 2.77 -5.67 11.14
CA ILE A 94 3.36 -4.48 11.78
C ILE A 94 2.47 -4.01 12.94
N ILE A 95 1.17 -3.84 12.70
CA ILE A 95 0.25 -3.34 13.74
C ILE A 95 0.20 -4.30 14.94
N HIS A 96 -0.03 -5.59 14.72
CA HIS A 96 -0.16 -6.54 15.84
C HIS A 96 1.11 -6.71 16.65
N SER A 97 2.28 -6.71 15.99
CA SER A 97 3.55 -6.86 16.70
C SER A 97 3.86 -5.65 17.59
N VAL A 98 3.65 -4.42 17.10
CA VAL A 98 3.86 -3.21 17.89
C VAL A 98 2.78 -3.05 18.97
N LEU A 99 1.52 -3.41 18.69
CA LEU A 99 0.46 -3.36 19.70
C LEU A 99 0.68 -4.32 20.86
N ARG A 100 1.40 -5.43 20.65
CA ARG A 100 1.67 -6.43 21.70
C ARG A 100 2.48 -5.86 22.87
N THR A 101 3.33 -4.86 22.60
CA THR A 101 4.16 -4.19 23.60
C THR A 101 3.53 -2.89 24.13
N TYR A 102 2.32 -2.54 23.66
CA TYR A 102 1.66 -1.30 24.04
C TYR A 102 1.11 -1.38 25.48
N PRO A 103 1.41 -0.39 26.35
CA PRO A 103 1.02 -0.45 27.75
C PRO A 103 -0.48 -0.21 27.94
N LEU A 104 -1.12 -1.04 28.77
CA LEU A 104 -2.55 -0.93 29.11
C LEU A 104 -2.89 0.42 29.77
N SER A 105 -1.96 1.01 30.53
CA SER A 105 -2.15 2.33 31.15
C SER A 105 -2.38 3.45 30.13
N ALA A 106 -1.91 3.29 28.89
CA ALA A 106 -2.08 4.27 27.82
C ALA A 106 -3.21 3.91 26.84
N ALA A 107 -4.04 2.89 27.11
CA ALA A 107 -5.07 2.42 26.18
C ALA A 107 -6.01 3.54 25.69
N GLY A 108 -6.32 4.52 26.54
CA GLY A 108 -7.16 5.68 26.17
C GLY A 108 -6.53 6.62 25.13
N GLN A 109 -5.22 6.54 24.90
CA GLN A 109 -4.50 7.32 23.88
C GLN A 109 -4.23 6.51 22.60
N LEU A 110 -4.72 5.27 22.51
CA LEU A 110 -4.46 4.41 21.38
C LEU A 110 -5.06 4.99 20.09
N PRO A 111 -4.27 5.15 19.01
CA PRO A 111 -4.80 5.62 17.73
C PRO A 111 -5.76 4.60 17.11
N LYS A 112 -6.72 5.08 16.33
CA LYS A 112 -7.60 4.20 15.54
C LYS A 112 -6.80 3.35 14.56
N ASN A 113 -7.14 2.07 14.43
CA ASN A 113 -6.50 1.14 13.49
C ASN A 113 -6.47 1.66 12.06
N GLU A 114 -7.55 2.27 11.58
CA GLU A 114 -7.62 2.87 10.24
C GLU A 114 -6.53 3.95 10.04
N SER A 115 -6.27 4.78 11.05
CA SER A 115 -5.21 5.78 11.01
C SER A 115 -3.81 5.16 10.96
N LEU A 116 -3.60 4.04 11.63
CA LEU A 116 -2.33 3.29 11.58
C LEU A 116 -2.12 2.64 10.22
N MET A 117 -3.17 2.05 9.64
CA MET A 117 -3.12 1.47 8.29
C MET A 117 -2.79 2.54 7.23
N LEU A 118 -3.45 3.69 7.29
CA LEU A 118 -3.16 4.81 6.39
C LEU A 118 -1.73 5.34 6.57
N MET A 119 -1.22 5.34 7.79
CA MET A 119 0.16 5.75 8.07
C MET A 119 1.18 4.81 7.43
N ILE A 120 0.98 3.49 7.55
CA ILE A 120 1.84 2.48 6.92
C ILE A 120 1.82 2.65 5.40
N ARG A 121 0.62 2.77 4.81
CA ARG A 121 0.46 2.98 3.37
C ARG A 121 1.22 4.23 2.89
N ARG A 122 1.07 5.36 3.60
CA ARG A 122 1.77 6.61 3.29
C ARG A 122 3.29 6.49 3.38
N GLN A 123 3.78 5.71 4.34
CA GLN A 123 5.22 5.50 4.50
C GLN A 123 5.79 4.59 3.40
N ARG A 124 4.95 3.71 2.84
CA ARG A 124 5.28 2.80 1.74
C ARG A 124 5.06 3.37 0.35
N THR A 125 4.40 4.53 0.24
CA THR A 125 4.22 5.21 -1.05
C THR A 125 5.57 5.46 -1.72
N THR A 126 5.63 5.43 -3.04
CA THR A 126 5.86 4.23 -3.86
C THR A 126 7.14 4.60 -4.61
N GLU A 127 8.05 3.67 -4.90
CA GLU A 127 9.04 3.95 -5.94
C GLU A 127 8.29 4.25 -7.23
N THR A 128 8.45 5.45 -7.75
CA THR A 128 7.88 5.83 -9.04
C THR A 128 8.55 5.00 -10.12
N VAL A 129 7.81 4.68 -11.18
CA VAL A 129 8.41 4.27 -12.46
C VAL A 129 9.55 5.23 -12.81
N ASP A 130 10.61 4.71 -13.42
CA ASP A 130 11.75 5.52 -13.82
C ASP A 130 11.36 6.58 -14.86
N ALA A 131 12.30 7.45 -15.26
CA ALA A 131 12.02 8.54 -16.20
C ALA A 131 11.45 8.06 -17.56
N ASP A 132 11.67 6.79 -17.90
CA ASP A 132 11.20 6.14 -19.12
C ASP A 132 9.84 5.43 -18.94
N GLY A 133 9.29 5.43 -17.73
CA GLY A 133 8.02 4.78 -17.39
C GLY A 133 8.14 3.28 -17.13
N ARG A 134 9.35 2.77 -16.88
CA ARG A 134 9.59 1.35 -16.58
C ARG A 134 9.55 1.07 -15.09
N LEU A 135 9.12 -0.15 -14.77
CA LEU A 135 9.06 -0.68 -13.42
C LEU A 135 10.47 -0.94 -12.86
N PRO A 136 10.70 -0.61 -11.58
CA PRO A 136 11.94 -0.93 -10.88
C PRO A 136 12.34 -2.40 -11.01
N GLU A 137 13.64 -2.67 -11.15
CA GLU A 137 14.18 -4.01 -11.40
C GLU A 137 13.73 -5.05 -10.36
N LYS A 138 13.61 -4.64 -9.10
CA LYS A 138 13.11 -5.48 -7.99
C LYS A 138 11.69 -6.04 -8.20
N LEU A 139 10.87 -5.40 -9.05
CA LEU A 139 9.50 -5.82 -9.34
C LEU A 139 9.39 -6.68 -10.59
N ARG A 140 10.49 -6.84 -11.35
CA ARG A 140 10.46 -7.52 -12.64
C ARG A 140 10.53 -9.04 -12.54
N LYS A 141 10.90 -9.55 -11.36
CA LYS A 141 11.05 -10.98 -11.10
C LYS A 141 10.20 -11.44 -9.91
N THR A 142 9.84 -12.71 -9.92
CA THR A 142 9.19 -13.37 -8.79
C THR A 142 10.19 -13.70 -7.68
N TYR A 143 9.71 -14.10 -6.50
CA TYR A 143 10.54 -14.62 -5.41
C TYR A 143 11.32 -15.89 -5.77
N ARG A 144 10.99 -16.54 -6.90
CA ARG A 144 11.71 -17.71 -7.44
C ARG A 144 12.69 -17.34 -8.55
N ASP A 145 12.97 -16.05 -8.73
CA ASP A 145 13.84 -15.49 -9.78
C ASP A 145 13.33 -15.73 -11.23
N GLU A 146 12.05 -16.06 -11.39
CA GLU A 146 11.40 -16.11 -12.72
C GLU A 146 11.04 -14.70 -13.20
N ASP A 147 11.25 -14.43 -14.49
CA ASP A 147 10.76 -13.20 -15.15
C ASP A 147 9.24 -13.09 -15.01
N PHE A 148 8.78 -11.91 -14.57
CA PHE A 148 7.37 -11.66 -14.26
C PHE A 148 6.76 -10.53 -15.09
N ILE A 149 7.50 -9.93 -16.02
CA ILE A 149 6.99 -8.91 -16.95
C ILE A 149 6.94 -9.52 -18.35
N LEU A 150 5.73 -9.60 -18.90
CA LEU A 150 5.50 -10.05 -20.27
C LEU A 150 5.54 -8.89 -21.25
N HIS A 151 4.86 -7.80 -20.91
CA HIS A 151 4.75 -6.60 -21.75
C HIS A 151 4.77 -5.37 -20.87
N GLU A 152 5.37 -4.29 -21.36
CA GLU A 152 5.50 -3.04 -20.62
C GLU A 152 5.58 -1.86 -21.59
N ASP A 153 4.52 -1.07 -21.60
CA ASP A 153 4.49 0.26 -22.19
C ASP A 153 3.58 1.20 -21.37
N LYS A 154 3.42 2.44 -21.83
CA LYS A 154 2.61 3.47 -21.14
C LYS A 154 1.12 3.15 -21.04
N LYS A 155 0.59 2.27 -21.89
CA LYS A 155 -0.83 1.91 -21.97
C LYS A 155 -1.15 0.61 -21.24
N LEU A 156 -0.18 -0.30 -21.21
CA LEU A 156 -0.37 -1.66 -20.75
C LEU A 156 0.92 -2.21 -20.14
N ILE A 157 0.79 -2.72 -18.91
CA ILE A 157 1.78 -3.62 -18.34
C ILE A 157 1.13 -4.96 -18.08
N ILE A 158 1.74 -6.04 -18.57
CA ILE A 158 1.30 -7.42 -18.30
C ILE A 158 2.33 -8.12 -17.43
N PHE A 159 1.85 -8.68 -16.32
CA PHE A 159 2.61 -9.54 -15.43
C PHE A 159 2.15 -10.98 -15.57
N THR A 160 3.10 -11.86 -15.86
CA THR A 160 2.91 -13.32 -15.88
C THR A 160 4.28 -14.00 -15.98
N THR A 161 4.34 -15.29 -15.70
CA THR A 161 5.53 -16.13 -15.95
C THR A 161 5.25 -17.15 -17.05
N LYS A 162 6.32 -17.76 -17.59
CA LYS A 162 6.18 -18.90 -18.52
C LYS A 162 5.41 -20.06 -17.89
N THR A 163 5.60 -20.29 -16.59
CA THR A 163 4.85 -21.30 -15.82
C THR A 163 3.36 -20.99 -15.81
N ASN A 164 2.98 -19.74 -15.53
CA ASN A 164 1.58 -19.31 -15.55
C ASN A 164 0.94 -19.49 -16.94
N LEU A 165 1.64 -19.12 -18.00
CA LEU A 165 1.16 -19.31 -19.38
C LEU A 165 0.99 -20.79 -19.73
N SER A 166 1.90 -21.65 -19.27
CA SER A 166 1.78 -23.11 -19.45
C SER A 166 0.53 -23.67 -18.78
N ILE A 167 0.25 -23.24 -17.54
CA ILE A 167 -0.97 -23.62 -16.81
C ILE A 167 -2.20 -23.10 -17.56
N LEU A 168 -2.18 -21.85 -18.00
CA LEU A 168 -3.29 -21.24 -18.74
C LEU A 168 -3.61 -22.03 -20.02
N LYS A 169 -2.58 -22.45 -20.77
CA LYS A 169 -2.71 -23.25 -22.00
C LYS A 169 -3.31 -24.64 -21.76
N GLN A 170 -3.00 -25.28 -20.63
CA GLN A 170 -3.55 -26.60 -20.28
C GLN A 170 -5.03 -26.54 -19.90
N ASN A 171 -5.56 -25.34 -19.62
CA ASN A 171 -6.92 -25.15 -19.14
C ASN A 171 -7.86 -24.69 -20.25
N LYS A 172 -8.97 -25.42 -20.40
CA LYS A 172 -10.01 -25.16 -21.40
C LYS A 172 -11.00 -24.07 -21.00
N HIS A 173 -11.11 -23.78 -19.70
CA HIS A 173 -12.08 -22.83 -19.17
C HIS A 173 -11.35 -21.69 -18.46
N TRP A 174 -11.44 -20.51 -19.04
CA TRP A 174 -10.81 -19.30 -18.52
C TRP A 174 -11.83 -18.43 -17.79
N PHE A 175 -11.33 -17.60 -16.88
CA PHE A 175 -12.14 -16.61 -16.18
C PHE A 175 -11.40 -15.28 -16.19
N ALA A 176 -12.09 -14.18 -16.47
CA ALA A 176 -11.51 -12.86 -16.41
C ALA A 176 -12.28 -11.93 -15.49
N ASP A 177 -11.55 -11.07 -14.78
CA ASP A 177 -12.12 -10.11 -13.83
C ASP A 177 -11.33 -8.80 -13.84
N GLY A 178 -12.06 -7.68 -13.83
CA GLY A 178 -11.51 -6.32 -13.73
C GLY A 178 -11.74 -5.74 -12.34
N THR A 179 -10.68 -5.25 -11.69
CA THR A 179 -10.77 -4.59 -10.38
C THR A 179 -10.16 -3.19 -10.39
N PHE A 180 -10.98 -2.23 -9.96
CA PHE A 180 -10.62 -0.80 -9.90
C PHE A 180 -9.97 -0.41 -8.56
N LYS A 181 -10.25 -1.16 -7.49
CA LYS A 181 -9.91 -0.75 -6.11
C LYS A 181 -8.42 -0.87 -5.77
N VAL A 182 -7.66 -1.64 -6.55
CA VAL A 182 -6.27 -2.03 -6.27
C VAL A 182 -5.32 -1.55 -7.38
N CYS A 183 -5.80 -0.63 -8.22
CA CYS A 183 -5.04 -0.12 -9.36
C CYS A 183 -4.16 1.09 -8.94
N PRO A 184 -2.90 1.18 -9.41
CA PRO A 184 -2.10 2.40 -9.27
C PRO A 184 -2.77 3.58 -9.98
N ASP A 185 -2.52 4.80 -9.50
CA ASP A 185 -3.18 6.03 -9.97
C ASP A 185 -3.03 6.29 -11.48
N ASP A 186 -1.93 5.83 -12.09
CA ASP A 186 -1.64 5.99 -13.52
C ASP A 186 -2.44 5.04 -14.44
N TYR A 187 -3.14 4.06 -13.87
CA TYR A 187 -3.90 3.04 -14.59
C TYR A 187 -5.36 3.05 -14.17
N TYR A 188 -6.24 2.69 -15.09
CA TYR A 188 -7.69 2.68 -14.85
C TYR A 188 -8.14 1.43 -14.09
N GLN A 189 -7.55 0.27 -14.41
CA GLN A 189 -7.91 -1.00 -13.78
C GLN A 189 -6.79 -2.03 -13.79
N LEU A 190 -6.88 -2.95 -12.83
CA LEU A 190 -6.18 -4.24 -12.88
C LEU A 190 -7.13 -5.28 -13.48
N PHE A 191 -6.82 -5.76 -14.67
CA PHE A 191 -7.53 -6.86 -15.33
C PHE A 191 -6.77 -8.16 -15.13
N THR A 192 -7.48 -9.26 -14.86
CA THR A 192 -6.84 -10.53 -14.53
C THR A 192 -7.46 -11.68 -15.28
N LEU A 193 -6.61 -12.60 -15.75
CA LEU A 193 -7.01 -13.84 -16.40
C LEU A 193 -6.64 -15.02 -15.51
N HIS A 194 -7.60 -15.93 -15.33
CA HIS A 194 -7.54 -17.02 -14.39
C HIS A 194 -7.81 -18.35 -15.08
N ALA A 195 -7.32 -19.41 -14.46
CA ALA A 195 -7.70 -20.78 -14.78
C ALA A 195 -7.99 -21.57 -13.50
N MET A 196 -8.63 -22.73 -13.67
CA MET A 196 -8.88 -23.65 -12.58
C MET A 196 -7.66 -24.54 -12.34
N MET A 197 -7.17 -24.58 -11.12
CA MET A 197 -6.11 -25.50 -10.70
C MET A 197 -6.50 -26.12 -9.37
N THR A 198 -6.49 -27.46 -9.29
CA THR A 198 -6.81 -28.20 -8.05
C THR A 198 -8.10 -27.71 -7.37
N ASN A 199 -9.18 -27.55 -8.14
CA ASN A 199 -10.49 -27.03 -7.70
C ASN A 199 -10.52 -25.59 -7.14
N ALA A 200 -9.50 -24.78 -7.43
CA ALA A 200 -9.48 -23.36 -7.13
C ALA A 200 -9.31 -22.53 -8.42
N ILE A 201 -9.93 -21.37 -8.49
CA ILE A 201 -9.69 -20.40 -9.57
C ILE A 201 -8.50 -19.55 -9.14
N ILE A 202 -7.43 -19.57 -9.93
CA ILE A 202 -6.18 -18.89 -9.61
C ILE A 202 -5.85 -17.88 -10.71
N PRO A 203 -5.51 -16.62 -10.34
CA PRO A 203 -5.05 -15.62 -11.30
C PRO A 203 -3.65 -15.96 -11.82
N LEU A 204 -3.51 -15.98 -13.14
CA LEU A 204 -2.29 -16.37 -13.84
C LEU A 204 -1.67 -15.22 -14.63
N VAL A 205 -2.50 -14.34 -15.19
CA VAL A 205 -2.06 -13.16 -15.94
C VAL A 205 -2.71 -11.93 -15.34
N TYR A 206 -1.91 -10.88 -15.15
CA TYR A 206 -2.35 -9.60 -14.59
C TYR A 206 -2.02 -8.49 -15.57
N GLY A 207 -2.97 -7.61 -15.87
CA GLY A 207 -2.80 -6.49 -16.76
C GLY A 207 -3.18 -5.19 -16.06
N LEU A 208 -2.26 -4.22 -16.02
CA LEU A 208 -2.58 -2.84 -15.68
C LEU A 208 -2.96 -2.10 -16.96
N LEU A 209 -4.23 -1.74 -17.10
CA LEU A 209 -4.79 -1.11 -18.30
C LEU A 209 -5.12 0.36 -18.01
N ILE A 210 -4.84 1.25 -18.97
CA ILE A 210 -5.21 2.68 -18.89
C ILE A 210 -6.70 2.97 -19.16
N GLY A 211 -7.46 1.95 -19.57
CA GLY A 211 -8.86 2.10 -19.92
C GLY A 211 -9.64 0.80 -19.85
N LYS A 212 -10.86 0.85 -20.38
CA LYS A 212 -11.84 -0.25 -20.40
C LYS A 212 -12.58 -0.36 -21.73
N SER A 213 -12.01 0.23 -22.77
CA SER A 213 -12.54 0.13 -24.14
C SER A 213 -12.26 -1.26 -24.71
N ALA A 214 -12.93 -1.62 -25.80
CA ALA A 214 -12.65 -2.90 -26.46
C ALA A 214 -11.20 -2.93 -26.98
N GLU A 215 -10.67 -1.78 -27.39
CA GLU A 215 -9.30 -1.59 -27.85
C GLU A 215 -8.27 -1.87 -26.74
N ASP A 216 -8.54 -1.44 -25.50
CA ASP A 216 -7.66 -1.69 -24.35
C ASP A 216 -7.57 -3.19 -24.04
N TYR A 217 -8.71 -3.89 -24.02
CA TYR A 217 -8.74 -5.34 -23.83
C TYR A 217 -8.15 -6.10 -25.02
N ASN A 218 -8.37 -5.60 -26.24
CA ASN A 218 -7.79 -6.18 -27.46
C ASN A 218 -6.27 -6.21 -27.39
N LEU A 219 -5.66 -5.11 -26.93
CA LEU A 219 -4.21 -5.05 -26.73
C LEU A 219 -3.75 -6.05 -25.66
N PHE A 220 -4.48 -6.18 -24.55
CA PHE A 220 -4.19 -7.17 -23.52
C PHE A 220 -4.23 -8.61 -24.06
N PHE A 221 -5.34 -9.00 -24.69
CA PHE A 221 -5.50 -10.34 -25.22
C PHE A 221 -4.50 -10.63 -26.35
N GLU A 222 -4.23 -9.66 -27.23
CA GLU A 222 -3.23 -9.81 -28.29
C GLU A 222 -1.85 -10.16 -27.74
N LYS A 223 -1.37 -9.40 -26.74
CA LYS A 223 -0.05 -9.65 -26.13
C LYS A 223 0.04 -10.99 -25.42
N VAL A 224 -1.05 -11.44 -24.80
CA VAL A 224 -1.12 -12.77 -24.18
C VAL A 224 -1.16 -13.88 -25.23
N LEU A 225 -1.99 -13.75 -26.27
CA LEU A 225 -2.18 -14.77 -27.30
C LEU A 225 -0.96 -14.91 -28.24
N GLU A 226 -0.12 -13.87 -28.37
CA GLU A 226 1.16 -13.94 -29.07
C GLU A 226 2.16 -14.93 -28.43
N GLN A 227 1.95 -15.31 -27.17
CA GLN A 227 2.93 -16.12 -26.43
C GLN A 227 2.86 -17.61 -26.71
N ASP A 228 1.70 -18.13 -27.10
CA ASP A 228 1.52 -19.54 -27.40
C ASP A 228 0.22 -19.76 -28.18
N ASN A 229 0.04 -20.96 -28.73
CA ASN A 229 -1.20 -21.39 -29.35
C ASN A 229 -2.20 -21.84 -28.27
N PHE A 230 -2.93 -20.88 -27.70
CA PHE A 230 -3.99 -21.12 -26.73
C PHE A 230 -5.28 -21.60 -27.42
N GLN A 231 -5.93 -22.61 -26.84
CA GLN A 231 -7.19 -23.17 -27.35
C GLN A 231 -8.23 -23.32 -26.23
N PRO A 232 -8.65 -22.23 -25.58
CA PRO A 232 -9.74 -22.30 -24.62
C PRO A 232 -11.05 -22.68 -25.30
N GLU A 233 -11.91 -23.42 -24.61
CA GLU A 233 -13.27 -23.75 -25.05
C GLU A 233 -14.29 -22.73 -24.55
N SER A 234 -14.02 -22.07 -23.42
CA SER A 234 -14.89 -21.04 -22.88
C SER A 234 -14.14 -20.01 -22.05
N ILE A 235 -14.68 -18.80 -21.99
CA ILE A 235 -14.27 -17.79 -21.03
C ILE A 235 -15.49 -17.23 -20.30
N MET A 236 -15.36 -17.02 -19.00
CA MET A 236 -16.35 -16.34 -18.19
C MET A 236 -15.83 -14.96 -17.79
N THR A 237 -16.61 -13.92 -18.05
CA THR A 237 -16.28 -12.55 -17.65
C THR A 237 -17.44 -11.91 -16.90
N ASP A 238 -17.22 -10.73 -16.34
CA ASP A 238 -18.32 -9.85 -15.98
C ASP A 238 -19.06 -9.32 -17.23
N PHE A 239 -20.08 -8.50 -17.02
CA PHE A 239 -20.93 -7.98 -18.10
C PHE A 239 -20.38 -6.68 -18.72
N GLU A 240 -19.05 -6.49 -18.70
CA GLU A 240 -18.48 -5.29 -19.27
C GLU A 240 -18.44 -5.36 -20.81
N THR A 241 -19.09 -4.38 -21.46
CA THR A 241 -19.23 -4.34 -22.92
C THR A 241 -17.88 -4.37 -23.65
N GLY A 242 -16.85 -3.71 -23.11
CA GLY A 242 -15.50 -3.69 -23.70
C GLY A 242 -14.90 -5.10 -23.73
N THR A 243 -14.93 -5.80 -22.61
CA THR A 243 -14.40 -7.16 -22.47
C THR A 243 -15.15 -8.15 -23.36
N ILE A 244 -16.48 -8.09 -23.41
CA ILE A 244 -17.30 -8.96 -24.26
C ILE A 244 -16.93 -8.79 -25.74
N LYS A 245 -16.86 -7.54 -26.21
CA LYS A 245 -16.46 -7.23 -27.59
C LYS A 245 -15.06 -7.75 -27.89
N SER A 246 -14.12 -7.53 -26.99
CA SER A 246 -12.73 -7.95 -27.18
C SER A 246 -12.56 -9.48 -27.21
N VAL A 247 -13.26 -10.21 -26.33
CA VAL A 247 -13.29 -11.67 -26.37
C VAL A 247 -13.87 -12.16 -27.69
N THR A 248 -14.95 -11.54 -28.17
CA THR A 248 -15.58 -11.91 -29.45
C THR A 248 -14.62 -11.71 -30.62
N ASP A 249 -13.84 -10.63 -30.60
CA ASP A 249 -12.86 -10.29 -31.65
C ASP A 249 -11.61 -11.19 -31.61
N LYS A 250 -11.00 -11.36 -30.43
CA LYS A 250 -9.72 -12.06 -30.26
C LYS A 250 -9.87 -13.58 -30.07
N LEU A 251 -11.04 -14.05 -29.63
CA LEU A 251 -11.34 -15.46 -29.37
C LEU A 251 -12.72 -15.84 -29.98
N PRO A 252 -12.92 -15.72 -31.30
CA PRO A 252 -14.25 -15.79 -31.94
C PRO A 252 -14.97 -17.14 -31.85
N ASN A 253 -14.24 -18.23 -31.54
CA ASN A 253 -14.77 -19.61 -31.56
C ASN A 253 -14.98 -20.21 -30.16
N ILE A 254 -14.99 -19.39 -29.10
CA ILE A 254 -15.13 -19.88 -27.72
C ILE A 254 -16.50 -19.52 -27.14
N LEU A 255 -16.95 -20.32 -26.19
CA LEU A 255 -18.19 -20.02 -25.47
C LEU A 255 -17.95 -18.91 -24.43
N HIS A 256 -18.47 -17.71 -24.68
CA HIS A 256 -18.51 -16.63 -23.70
C HIS A 256 -19.65 -16.84 -22.69
N LYS A 257 -19.34 -16.76 -21.40
CA LYS A 257 -20.31 -16.89 -20.29
C LYS A 257 -20.28 -15.64 -19.43
N GLY A 258 -21.45 -15.17 -19.01
CA GLY A 258 -21.56 -14.13 -17.98
C GLY A 258 -21.39 -14.70 -16.57
N CYS A 259 -20.71 -13.95 -15.69
CA CYS A 259 -20.54 -14.33 -14.29
C CYS A 259 -21.84 -14.16 -13.49
N LEU A 260 -22.43 -15.26 -13.01
CA LEU A 260 -23.67 -15.25 -12.22
C LEU A 260 -23.55 -14.40 -10.95
N PHE A 261 -22.40 -14.43 -10.28
CA PHE A 261 -22.16 -13.63 -9.08
C PHE A 261 -22.31 -12.13 -9.35
N HIS A 262 -21.70 -11.64 -10.44
CA HIS A 262 -21.82 -10.24 -10.85
C HIS A 262 -23.23 -9.90 -11.32
N PHE A 263 -23.92 -10.82 -12.00
CA PHE A 263 -25.33 -10.66 -12.35
C PHE A 263 -26.21 -10.49 -11.12
N SER A 264 -26.11 -11.41 -10.14
CA SER A 264 -26.88 -11.35 -8.90
C SER A 264 -26.62 -10.06 -8.13
N GLN A 265 -25.36 -9.61 -8.04
CA GLN A 265 -25.04 -8.32 -7.43
C GLN A 265 -25.69 -7.14 -8.16
N ALA A 266 -25.68 -7.14 -9.50
CA ALA A 266 -26.29 -6.08 -10.29
C ALA A 266 -27.80 -6.01 -10.07
N VAL A 267 -28.48 -7.16 -10.02
CA VAL A 267 -29.91 -7.25 -9.71
C VAL A 267 -30.20 -6.71 -8.31
N TRP A 268 -29.44 -7.13 -7.30
CA TRP A 268 -29.62 -6.66 -5.92
C TRP A 268 -29.41 -5.16 -5.72
N ARG A 269 -28.58 -4.51 -6.53
CA ARG A 269 -28.40 -3.03 -6.46
C ARG A 269 -29.59 -2.24 -7.01
N GLN A 270 -30.51 -2.90 -7.72
CA GLN A 270 -31.71 -2.30 -8.32
C GLN A 270 -32.99 -2.62 -7.52
N ILE A 271 -32.86 -3.37 -6.43
CA ILE A 271 -33.93 -3.66 -5.46
C ILE A 271 -33.67 -2.79 -4.23
#